data_AF-A0A9D2L7C1-F1
#
_entry.id   AF-A0A9D2L7C1-F1
#
_cell.length_a   1.000
_cell.length_b   1.000
_cell.length_c   1.000
_cell.angle_alpha   90.00
_cell.angle_beta   90.00
_cell.angle_gamma   90.00
#
_symmetry.space_group_name_H-M   'P 1'
#
loop_
_entity.id
_entity.type
_entity.pdbx_description
1 polymer ?
#
loop_
_entity_poly.entity_id
_entity_poly.type
_entity_poly.pdbx_seq_one_letter_code
_entity_poly.pdbx_strand_id
1 'polypeptide(L)'
;HINMSLADQDGNNVFVDQSDPLGLSATAYHFMAGILYHMKGMTILTNPLVNSYKRLVPGYDAPIYIAWSPTSNRSSLIRIPSARGESTRIELRCPDSAMNPYLALAACLQAGLDGIERKLEIPPSVKGNLFEARPSDLEEKGVERLPETLGDAIVEFEKDGFIRQVLGEHIFTKYLEAKDKEWREFRAKVTDWEVKEYLYKY
;
A
#
# COMPACT_ATOMS: atom_id res chain seq x y z
N HIS A 1 8.50 -2.69 -5.93
CA HIS A 1 7.27 -3.52 -5.83
C HIS A 1 7.58 -4.78 -5.04
N ILE A 2 6.62 -5.28 -4.27
CA ILE A 2 6.74 -6.54 -3.52
C ILE A 2 5.81 -7.57 -4.17
N ASN A 3 6.36 -8.72 -4.56
CA ASN A 3 5.59 -9.85 -5.08
C ASN A 3 5.38 -10.86 -3.95
N MET A 4 4.15 -11.33 -3.76
CA MET A 4 3.78 -12.20 -2.62
C MET A 4 2.95 -13.40 -3.08
N SER A 5 3.29 -14.56 -2.55
CA SER A 5 2.51 -15.80 -2.58
C SER A 5 2.67 -16.51 -1.24
N LEU A 6 1.73 -17.39 -0.92
CA LEU A 6 1.80 -18.26 0.26
C LEU A 6 1.86 -19.71 -0.19
N ALA A 7 2.54 -20.55 0.59
CA ALA A 7 2.58 -21.99 0.39
C ALA A 7 2.05 -22.72 1.62
N ASP A 8 1.44 -23.88 1.42
CA ASP A 8 1.10 -24.81 2.50
C ASP A 8 2.34 -25.56 3.01
N GLN A 9 2.14 -26.48 3.95
CA GLN A 9 3.23 -27.28 4.53
C GLN A 9 3.89 -28.23 3.52
N ASP A 10 3.18 -28.59 2.46
CA ASP A 10 3.67 -29.45 1.37
C ASP A 10 4.37 -28.65 0.27
N GLY A 11 4.37 -27.30 0.39
CA GLY A 11 5.00 -26.38 -0.55
C GLY A 11 4.10 -25.98 -1.72
N ASN A 12 2.82 -26.34 -1.73
CA ASN A 12 1.91 -25.96 -2.80
C ASN A 12 1.48 -24.50 -2.66
N ASN A 13 1.50 -23.75 -3.76
CA ASN A 13 1.05 -22.36 -3.77
C ASN A 13 -0.46 -22.24 -3.52
N VAL A 14 -0.84 -21.78 -2.31
CA VAL A 14 -2.25 -21.68 -1.90
C VAL A 14 -3.01 -20.53 -2.54
N PHE A 15 -2.36 -19.70 -3.36
CA PHE A 15 -3.04 -18.67 -4.16
C PHE A 15 -3.61 -19.21 -5.47
N VAL A 16 -3.29 -20.45 -5.86
CA VAL A 16 -3.70 -21.03 -7.13
C VAL A 16 -5.13 -21.58 -7.06
N ASP A 17 -5.96 -21.20 -8.02
CA ASP A 17 -7.20 -21.89 -8.36
C ASP A 17 -7.38 -21.86 -9.88
N GLN A 18 -7.37 -23.02 -10.52
CA GLN A 18 -7.49 -23.13 -11.99
C GLN A 18 -8.90 -22.89 -12.50
N SER A 19 -9.91 -22.95 -11.63
CA SER A 19 -11.31 -22.72 -11.99
C SER A 19 -11.70 -21.24 -11.95
N ASP A 20 -10.96 -20.42 -11.20
CA ASP A 20 -11.14 -18.98 -11.15
C ASP A 20 -10.63 -18.31 -12.45
N PRO A 21 -11.38 -17.38 -13.07
CA PRO A 21 -10.96 -16.69 -14.30
C PRO A 21 -9.62 -15.94 -14.18
N LEU A 22 -9.23 -15.52 -12.98
CA LEU A 22 -7.95 -14.86 -12.72
C LEU A 22 -6.87 -15.83 -12.25
N GLY A 23 -7.20 -17.11 -12.04
CA GLY A 23 -6.29 -18.12 -11.52
C GLY A 23 -6.07 -18.01 -10.01
N LEU A 24 -6.95 -17.30 -9.29
CA LEU A 24 -6.79 -16.95 -7.88
C LEU A 24 -7.76 -17.71 -6.99
N SER A 25 -7.23 -18.32 -5.93
CA SER A 25 -8.03 -18.96 -4.89
C SER A 25 -8.75 -17.94 -4.01
N ALA A 26 -9.75 -18.41 -3.25
CA ALA A 26 -10.38 -17.63 -2.19
C ALA A 26 -9.36 -17.10 -1.17
N THR A 27 -8.32 -17.89 -0.86
CA THR A 27 -7.21 -17.48 0.01
C THR A 27 -6.46 -16.26 -0.55
N ALA A 28 -6.20 -16.24 -1.86
CA ALA A 28 -5.56 -15.08 -2.50
C ALA A 28 -6.42 -13.83 -2.41
N TYR A 29 -7.73 -13.96 -2.66
CA TYR A 29 -8.66 -12.83 -2.57
C TYR A 29 -8.77 -12.28 -1.15
N HIS A 30 -8.88 -13.14 -0.14
CA HIS A 30 -8.90 -12.71 1.26
C HIS A 30 -7.57 -12.08 1.69
N PHE A 31 -6.44 -12.62 1.23
CA PHE A 31 -5.13 -12.01 1.49
C PHE A 31 -5.04 -10.60 0.89
N MET A 32 -5.46 -10.42 -0.36
CA MET A 32 -5.53 -9.10 -0.99
C MET A 32 -6.46 -8.15 -0.25
N ALA A 33 -7.64 -8.63 0.19
CA ALA A 33 -8.59 -7.83 0.95
C ALA A 33 -7.94 -7.30 2.26
N GLY A 34 -7.19 -8.14 2.97
CA GLY A 34 -6.43 -7.73 4.15
C GLY A 34 -5.39 -6.66 3.87
N ILE A 35 -4.59 -6.81 2.80
CA ILE A 35 -3.62 -5.78 2.38
C ILE A 35 -4.32 -4.44 2.10
N LEU A 36 -5.42 -4.46 1.35
CA LEU A 36 -6.15 -3.23 1.00
C LEU A 36 -6.76 -2.57 2.25
N TYR A 37 -7.32 -3.37 3.15
CA TYR A 37 -7.94 -2.90 4.39
C TYR A 37 -6.96 -2.16 5.31
N HIS A 38 -5.74 -2.70 5.48
CA HIS A 38 -4.70 -2.13 6.37
C HIS A 38 -3.78 -1.12 5.69
N MET A 39 -4.01 -0.82 4.39
CA MET A 39 -3.04 -0.10 3.57
C MET A 39 -2.69 1.29 4.14
N LYS A 40 -3.67 2.02 4.68
CA LYS A 40 -3.42 3.37 5.22
C LYS A 40 -2.41 3.35 6.37
N GLY A 41 -2.63 2.51 7.39
CA GLY A 41 -1.73 2.39 8.53
C GLY A 41 -0.36 1.82 8.17
N MET A 42 -0.29 0.85 7.25
CA MET A 42 0.99 0.27 6.83
C MET A 42 1.77 1.12 5.81
N THR A 43 1.19 2.21 5.28
CA THR A 43 1.84 3.04 4.24
C THR A 43 3.19 3.58 4.72
N ILE A 44 3.31 4.02 5.97
CA ILE A 44 4.56 4.54 6.54
C ILE A 44 5.69 3.50 6.61
N LEU A 45 5.36 2.20 6.62
CA LEU A 45 6.34 1.11 6.62
C LEU A 45 6.82 0.78 5.21
N THR A 46 5.99 1.03 4.20
CA THR A 46 6.28 0.79 2.78
C THR A 46 6.84 2.02 2.06
N ASN A 47 6.60 3.21 2.61
CA ASN A 47 6.96 4.53 2.07
C ASN A 47 7.45 5.43 3.22
N PRO A 48 8.68 5.20 3.73
CA PRO A 48 9.06 5.71 5.05
C PRO A 48 9.62 7.14 5.03
N LEU A 49 9.95 7.71 3.87
CA LEU A 49 10.60 9.02 3.79
C LEU A 49 9.61 10.10 3.38
N VAL A 50 9.90 11.35 3.72
CA VAL A 50 9.20 12.51 3.10
C VAL A 50 9.23 12.43 1.57
N ASN A 51 10.35 11.96 1.01
CA ASN A 51 10.53 11.82 -0.44
C ASN A 51 9.68 10.70 -1.06
N SER A 52 9.30 9.67 -0.28
CA SER A 52 8.46 8.55 -0.75
C SER A 52 7.15 9.06 -1.34
N TYR A 53 6.54 10.05 -0.70
CA TYR A 53 5.25 10.62 -1.11
C TYR A 53 5.34 11.50 -2.35
N LYS A 54 6.54 11.97 -2.72
CA LYS A 54 6.77 12.65 -4.01
C LYS A 54 6.73 11.69 -5.19
N ARG A 55 6.86 10.38 -4.93
CA ARG A 55 6.63 9.31 -5.91
C ARG A 55 5.15 9.01 -6.08
N LEU A 56 4.37 9.11 -5.00
CA LEU A 56 2.94 8.78 -4.96
C LEU A 56 2.07 9.95 -5.45
N VAL A 57 2.37 10.44 -6.65
CA VAL A 57 1.63 11.51 -7.33
C VAL A 57 1.07 11.01 -8.67
N PRO A 58 -0.08 11.55 -9.13
CA PRO A 58 -0.66 11.13 -10.41
C PRO A 58 0.33 11.29 -11.59
N GLY A 59 0.28 10.37 -12.56
CA GLY A 59 0.97 10.52 -13.86
C GLY A 59 2.35 9.84 -13.99
N TYR A 60 2.85 9.16 -12.97
CA TYR A 60 4.20 8.55 -12.97
C TYR A 60 4.21 7.04 -12.69
N ASP A 61 3.18 6.31 -13.13
CA ASP A 61 3.04 4.84 -12.97
C ASP A 61 3.05 4.33 -11.50
N ALA A 62 3.00 5.24 -10.51
CA ALA A 62 2.90 4.92 -9.09
C ALA A 62 1.43 4.92 -8.63
N PRO A 63 1.01 3.94 -7.83
CA PRO A 63 -0.37 3.88 -7.35
C PRO A 63 -0.63 4.96 -6.30
N ILE A 64 -1.78 5.63 -6.39
CA ILE A 64 -2.23 6.63 -5.42
C ILE A 64 -3.59 6.27 -4.78
N TYR A 65 -4.26 5.26 -5.33
CA TYR A 65 -5.56 4.76 -4.87
C TYR A 65 -5.42 3.35 -4.31
N ILE A 66 -6.14 3.07 -3.24
CA ILE A 66 -6.26 1.75 -2.60
C ILE A 66 -7.24 0.92 -3.43
N ALA A 67 -6.74 0.39 -4.54
CA ALA A 67 -7.52 -0.39 -5.49
C ALA A 67 -6.68 -1.51 -6.11
N TRP A 68 -7.35 -2.56 -6.54
CA TRP A 68 -6.72 -3.64 -7.30
C TRP A 68 -7.31 -3.75 -8.70
N SER A 69 -6.55 -4.35 -9.62
CA SER A 69 -7.00 -4.59 -10.98
C SER A 69 -6.65 -6.01 -11.45
N PRO A 70 -7.56 -6.69 -12.17
CA PRO A 70 -7.33 -8.03 -12.70
C PRO A 70 -6.35 -8.05 -13.88
N THR A 71 -6.11 -6.91 -14.50
CA THR A 71 -5.22 -6.76 -15.66
C THR A 71 -3.96 -5.98 -15.29
N SER A 72 -3.01 -5.90 -16.23
CA SER A 72 -1.73 -5.17 -16.11
C SER A 72 -1.86 -3.65 -15.96
N ASN A 73 -2.92 -3.17 -15.34
CA ASN A 73 -3.20 -1.77 -15.08
C ASN A 73 -2.15 -1.17 -14.13
N ARG A 74 -1.28 -0.34 -14.70
CA ARG A 74 -0.18 0.31 -14.00
C ARG A 74 -0.61 1.41 -13.04
N SER A 75 -1.90 1.71 -12.93
CA SER A 75 -2.42 2.69 -11.97
C SER A 75 -2.90 2.06 -10.64
N SER A 76 -3.08 0.73 -10.59
CA SER A 76 -3.59 0.04 -9.39
C SER A 76 -2.51 -0.29 -8.35
N LEU A 77 -2.90 -0.28 -7.07
CA LEU A 77 -2.05 -0.59 -5.92
C LEU A 77 -1.63 -2.06 -5.90
N ILE A 78 -2.60 -2.96 -6.04
CA ILE A 78 -2.36 -4.40 -6.21
C ILE A 78 -2.61 -4.77 -7.66
N ARG A 79 -1.59 -5.37 -8.28
CA ARG A 79 -1.66 -5.97 -9.62
C ARG A 79 -1.58 -7.48 -9.51
N ILE A 80 -2.30 -8.18 -10.38
CA ILE A 80 -2.18 -9.63 -10.58
C ILE A 80 -1.33 -9.87 -11.84
N PRO A 81 -0.06 -10.30 -11.72
CA PRO A 81 0.76 -10.65 -12.88
C PRO A 81 0.13 -11.78 -13.70
N SER A 82 0.47 -11.89 -14.99
CA SER A 82 -0.09 -12.92 -15.90
C SER A 82 0.45 -14.34 -15.70
N ALA A 83 1.56 -14.51 -14.98
CA ALA A 83 2.12 -15.83 -14.67
C ALA A 83 1.15 -16.65 -13.78
N ARG A 84 1.08 -17.96 -14.00
CA ARG A 84 0.12 -18.88 -13.35
C ARG A 84 0.81 -20.13 -12.81
N GLY A 85 0.06 -20.98 -12.10
CA GLY A 85 0.57 -22.17 -11.42
C GLY A 85 1.42 -21.77 -10.22
N GLU A 86 2.57 -22.42 -10.02
CA GLU A 86 3.49 -22.08 -8.92
C GLU A 86 3.94 -20.61 -8.91
N SER A 87 3.89 -19.94 -10.07
CA SER A 87 4.22 -18.51 -10.20
C SER A 87 3.05 -17.55 -9.91
N THR A 88 1.85 -18.04 -9.57
CA THR A 88 0.71 -17.22 -9.17
C THR A 88 1.05 -16.41 -7.93
N ARG A 89 0.86 -15.10 -8.00
CA ARG A 89 1.24 -14.15 -6.95
C ARG A 89 0.46 -12.85 -7.09
N ILE A 90 0.50 -12.04 -6.06
CA ILE A 90 0.04 -10.65 -6.12
C ILE A 90 1.25 -9.71 -6.08
N GLU A 91 1.14 -8.55 -6.70
CA GLU A 91 2.17 -7.52 -6.68
C GLU A 91 1.65 -6.25 -6.02
N LEU A 92 2.23 -5.89 -4.86
CA LEU A 92 2.01 -4.63 -4.19
C LEU A 92 3.01 -3.57 -4.71
N ARG A 93 2.48 -2.46 -5.25
CA ARG A 93 3.25 -1.52 -6.07
C ARG A 93 3.61 -0.20 -5.37
N CYS A 94 2.96 0.11 -4.25
CA CYS A 94 3.30 1.29 -3.45
C CYS A 94 4.66 1.24 -2.72
N PRO A 95 5.31 0.11 -2.40
CA PRO A 95 6.57 0.16 -1.67
C PRO A 95 7.72 0.69 -2.54
N ASP A 96 8.51 1.60 -1.97
CA ASP A 96 9.77 2.06 -2.56
C ASP A 96 10.99 1.36 -1.92
N SER A 97 12.20 1.64 -2.41
CA SER A 97 13.42 0.99 -1.92
C SER A 97 13.96 1.54 -0.60
N ALA A 98 13.37 2.61 -0.05
CA ALA A 98 13.79 3.18 1.24
C ALA A 98 13.15 2.44 2.42
N MET A 99 12.11 1.63 2.18
CA MET A 99 11.48 0.81 3.21
C MET A 99 12.47 -0.14 3.89
N ASN A 100 12.28 -0.34 5.20
CA ASN A 100 12.91 -1.44 5.90
C ASN A 100 12.21 -2.74 5.45
N PRO A 101 12.90 -3.66 4.76
CA PRO A 101 12.27 -4.83 4.17
C PRO A 101 11.65 -5.74 5.23
N TYR A 102 12.22 -5.82 6.43
CA TYR A 102 11.68 -6.66 7.50
C TYR A 102 10.33 -6.15 8.00
N LEU A 103 10.23 -4.84 8.25
CA LEU A 103 8.98 -4.24 8.75
C LEU A 103 7.88 -4.26 7.68
N ALA A 104 8.25 -3.97 6.43
CA ALA A 104 7.29 -4.00 5.33
C ALA A 104 6.77 -5.41 5.06
N LEU A 105 7.65 -6.43 5.04
CA LEU A 105 7.22 -7.82 4.84
C LEU A 105 6.40 -8.34 6.03
N ALA A 106 6.77 -8.00 7.27
CA ALA A 106 5.98 -8.34 8.45
C ALA A 106 4.56 -7.74 8.39
N ALA A 107 4.46 -6.45 8.06
CA ALA A 107 3.16 -5.78 7.90
C ALA A 107 2.33 -6.38 6.76
N CYS A 108 2.94 -6.64 5.59
CA CYS A 108 2.25 -7.27 4.47
C CYS A 108 1.74 -8.67 4.84
N LEU A 109 2.59 -9.50 5.43
CA LEU A 109 2.22 -10.86 5.82
C LEU A 109 1.07 -10.83 6.83
N GLN A 110 1.19 -10.04 7.90
CA GLN A 110 0.16 -9.96 8.93
C GLN A 110 -1.15 -9.40 8.38
N ALA A 111 -1.12 -8.33 7.59
CA ALA A 111 -2.32 -7.77 6.98
C ALA A 111 -3.03 -8.80 6.07
N GLY A 112 -2.26 -9.55 5.28
CA GLY A 112 -2.84 -10.60 4.45
C GLY A 112 -3.38 -11.79 5.24
N LEU A 113 -2.72 -12.19 6.33
CA LEU A 113 -3.22 -13.23 7.24
C LEU A 113 -4.51 -12.80 7.97
N ASP A 114 -4.59 -11.55 8.42
CA ASP A 114 -5.81 -10.99 9.01
C ASP A 114 -6.99 -11.02 8.03
N GLY A 115 -6.71 -10.71 6.75
CA GLY A 115 -7.68 -10.84 5.68
C GLY A 115 -8.22 -12.27 5.51
N ILE A 116 -7.33 -13.27 5.56
CA ILE A 116 -7.68 -14.70 5.51
C ILE A 116 -8.50 -15.12 6.73
N GLU A 117 -8.04 -14.78 7.93
CA GLU A 117 -8.66 -15.19 9.20
C GLU A 117 -10.08 -14.62 9.34
N ARG A 118 -10.24 -13.33 9.02
CA ARG A 118 -11.54 -12.64 9.08
C ARG A 118 -12.39 -12.84 7.83
N LYS A 119 -11.88 -13.55 6.82
CA LYS A 119 -12.51 -13.74 5.50
C LYS A 119 -12.98 -12.44 4.88
N LEU A 120 -12.12 -11.41 4.92
CA LEU A 120 -12.47 -10.09 4.41
C LEU A 120 -12.85 -10.18 2.92
N GLU A 121 -13.96 -9.56 2.57
CA GLU A 121 -14.40 -9.49 1.18
C GLU A 121 -13.53 -8.47 0.44
N ILE A 122 -12.99 -8.89 -0.70
CA ILE A 122 -12.22 -7.99 -1.55
C ILE A 122 -13.18 -7.00 -2.23
N PRO A 123 -12.88 -5.68 -2.23
CA PRO A 123 -13.72 -4.73 -2.94
C PRO A 123 -13.76 -5.03 -4.44
N PRO A 124 -14.80 -4.58 -5.18
CA PRO A 124 -14.85 -4.75 -6.61
C PRO A 124 -13.60 -4.21 -7.30
N SER A 125 -13.06 -4.97 -8.25
CA SER A 125 -11.88 -4.52 -8.99
C SER A 125 -12.16 -3.25 -9.78
N VAL A 126 -11.19 -2.35 -9.86
CA VAL A 126 -11.31 -1.17 -10.73
C VAL A 126 -10.76 -1.48 -12.12
N LYS A 127 -11.61 -1.24 -13.12
CA LYS A 127 -11.28 -1.34 -14.55
C LYS A 127 -10.92 0.05 -15.10
N GLY A 128 -9.95 0.11 -16.00
CA GLY A 128 -9.52 1.36 -16.65
C GLY A 128 -8.42 2.12 -15.90
N ASN A 129 -7.91 3.19 -16.50
CA ASN A 129 -6.82 4.00 -15.92
C ASN A 129 -7.34 4.85 -14.74
N LEU A 130 -6.92 4.57 -13.51
CA LEU A 130 -7.31 5.32 -12.32
C LEU A 130 -6.79 6.76 -12.35
N PHE A 131 -5.74 7.06 -13.13
CA PHE A 131 -5.22 8.42 -13.28
C PHE A 131 -6.14 9.33 -14.10
N GLU A 132 -6.99 8.75 -14.95
CA GLU A 132 -7.94 9.48 -15.79
C GLU A 132 -9.34 9.56 -15.17
N ALA A 133 -9.59 8.79 -14.11
CA ALA A 133 -10.85 8.83 -13.39
C ALA A 133 -10.97 10.13 -12.58
N ARG A 134 -12.17 10.71 -12.56
CA ARG A 134 -12.44 11.86 -11.70
C ARG A 134 -12.40 11.41 -10.24
N PRO A 135 -11.74 12.13 -9.33
CA PRO A 135 -11.66 11.75 -7.92
C PRO A 135 -13.04 11.48 -7.28
N SER A 136 -14.05 12.31 -7.59
CA SER A 136 -15.42 12.13 -7.10
C SER A 136 -16.04 10.78 -7.50
N ASP A 137 -15.79 10.30 -8.72
CA ASP A 137 -16.34 9.04 -9.23
C ASP A 137 -15.68 7.82 -8.52
N LEU A 138 -14.47 8.00 -8.00
CA LEU A 138 -13.74 6.98 -7.23
C LEU A 138 -14.19 6.97 -5.76
N GLU A 139 -14.39 8.14 -5.17
CA GLU A 139 -14.94 8.28 -3.82
C GLU A 139 -16.36 7.68 -3.72
N GLU A 140 -17.23 7.93 -4.71
CA GLU A 140 -18.56 7.31 -4.78
C GLU A 140 -18.52 5.77 -4.86
N LYS A 141 -17.41 5.22 -5.35
CA LYS A 141 -17.16 3.77 -5.42
C LYS A 141 -16.43 3.22 -4.20
N GLY A 142 -16.20 4.05 -3.18
CA GLY A 142 -15.45 3.69 -1.98
C GLY A 142 -13.97 3.44 -2.23
N VAL A 143 -13.41 3.98 -3.32
CA VAL A 143 -11.98 3.85 -3.63
C VAL A 143 -11.22 4.95 -2.90
N GLU A 144 -10.58 4.58 -1.81
CA GLU A 144 -9.80 5.50 -0.98
C GLU A 144 -8.43 5.82 -1.58
N ARG A 145 -7.82 6.92 -1.13
CA ARG A 145 -6.44 7.30 -1.49
C ARG A 145 -5.44 6.83 -0.46
N LEU A 146 -4.22 6.57 -0.91
CA LEU A 146 -3.06 6.46 -0.02
C LEU A 146 -2.81 7.81 0.68
N PRO A 147 -2.19 7.80 1.87
CA PRO A 147 -1.66 9.02 2.47
C PRO A 147 -0.80 9.82 1.47
N GLU A 148 -1.04 11.13 1.37
CA GLU A 148 -0.39 12.01 0.38
C GLU A 148 0.92 12.61 0.89
N THR A 149 1.15 12.56 2.20
CA THR A 149 2.36 13.05 2.85
C THR A 149 2.82 12.08 3.95
N LEU A 150 4.07 12.23 4.39
CA LEU A 150 4.56 11.53 5.58
C LEU A 150 3.72 11.90 6.82
N GLY A 151 3.25 13.15 6.90
CA GLY A 151 2.34 13.59 7.96
C GLY A 151 1.03 12.82 8.00
N ASP A 152 0.38 12.64 6.84
CA ASP A 152 -0.87 11.87 6.75
C ASP A 152 -0.63 10.40 7.13
N ALA A 153 0.49 9.82 6.69
CA ALA A 153 0.84 8.45 7.02
C ALA A 153 1.16 8.25 8.51
N ILE A 154 1.73 9.27 9.17
CA ILE A 154 1.94 9.27 10.63
C ILE A 154 0.58 9.23 11.35
N VAL A 155 -0.38 10.05 10.93
CA VAL A 155 -1.73 10.08 11.53
C VAL A 155 -2.44 8.73 11.34
N GLU A 156 -2.35 8.15 10.15
CA GLU A 156 -2.94 6.84 9.86
C GLU A 156 -2.25 5.72 10.67
N PHE A 157 -0.93 5.77 10.82
CA PHE A 157 -0.17 4.79 11.60
C PHE A 157 -0.44 4.90 13.10
N GLU A 158 -0.54 6.12 13.65
CA GLU A 158 -0.75 6.35 15.09
C GLU A 158 -2.09 5.78 15.58
N LYS A 159 -3.14 5.87 14.76
CA LYS A 159 -4.47 5.33 15.10
C LYS A 159 -4.63 3.83 14.81
N ASP A 160 -3.67 3.20 14.14
CA ASP A 160 -3.78 1.81 13.70
C ASP A 160 -3.35 0.82 14.79
N GLY A 161 -4.33 0.35 15.56
CA GLY A 161 -4.13 -0.64 16.62
C GLY A 161 -3.64 -2.00 16.10
N PHE A 162 -3.96 -2.37 14.86
CA PHE A 162 -3.50 -3.63 14.27
C PHE A 162 -2.00 -3.57 13.97
N ILE A 163 -1.54 -2.52 13.30
CA ILE A 163 -0.12 -2.33 13.00
C ILE A 163 0.72 -2.19 14.29
N ARG A 164 0.17 -1.56 15.33
CA ARG A 164 0.79 -1.53 16.66
C ARG A 164 0.99 -2.93 17.25
N GLN A 165 0.01 -3.82 17.12
CA GLN A 165 0.15 -5.21 17.56
C GLN A 165 1.19 -5.97 16.74
N VAL A 166 1.19 -5.78 15.41
CA VAL A 166 2.14 -6.43 14.49
C VAL A 166 3.59 -6.08 14.82
N LEU A 167 3.88 -4.80 15.09
CA LEU A 167 5.23 -4.34 15.38
C LEU A 167 5.64 -4.57 16.84
N GLY A 168 4.65 -4.67 17.73
CA GLY A 168 4.87 -4.60 19.17
C GLY A 168 5.17 -3.18 19.64
N GLU A 169 4.91 -2.95 20.93
CA GLU A 169 4.93 -1.62 21.54
C GLU A 169 6.26 -0.88 21.35
N HIS A 170 7.38 -1.57 21.56
CA HIS A 170 8.69 -0.94 21.50
C HIS A 170 9.03 -0.41 20.10
N ILE A 171 8.83 -1.22 19.06
CA ILE A 171 9.13 -0.84 17.68
C ILE A 171 8.16 0.22 17.21
N PHE A 172 6.86 0.03 17.46
CA PHE A 172 5.82 0.99 17.06
C PHE A 172 6.11 2.39 17.59
N THR A 173 6.34 2.53 18.90
CA THR A 173 6.57 3.83 19.54
C THR A 173 7.85 4.49 19.03
N LYS A 174 8.96 3.74 18.93
CA LYS A 174 10.23 4.30 18.45
C LYS A 174 10.18 4.68 16.97
N TYR A 175 9.45 3.91 16.16
CA TYR A 175 9.27 4.23 14.75
C TYR A 175 8.43 5.49 14.57
N LEU A 176 7.32 5.62 15.31
CA LEU A 176 6.48 6.82 15.32
C LEU A 176 7.26 8.07 15.74
N GLU A 177 7.99 8.02 16.85
CA GLU A 177 8.84 9.12 17.33
C GLU A 177 9.86 9.57 16.27
N ALA A 178 10.53 8.61 15.63
CA ALA A 178 11.53 8.90 14.60
C ALA A 178 10.91 9.58 13.38
N LYS A 179 9.74 9.11 12.92
CA LYS A 179 9.06 9.66 11.74
C LYS A 179 8.41 11.01 12.01
N ASP A 180 7.84 11.21 13.19
CA ASP A 180 7.32 12.52 13.62
C ASP A 180 8.45 13.56 13.71
N LYS A 181 9.61 13.18 14.26
CA LYS A 181 10.79 14.04 14.27
C LYS A 181 11.25 14.43 12.85
N GLU A 182 11.40 13.46 11.96
CA GLU A 182 11.75 13.69 10.54
C GLU A 182 10.76 14.66 9.87
N TRP A 183 9.46 14.44 10.08
CA TRP A 183 8.40 15.27 9.50
C TRP A 183 8.40 16.71 10.04
N ARG A 184 8.60 16.89 11.35
CA ARG A 184 8.73 18.21 11.97
C ARG A 184 9.95 18.96 11.45
N GLU A 185 11.09 18.28 11.32
CA GLU A 185 12.31 18.87 10.79
C GLU A 185 12.14 19.33 9.33
N PHE A 186 11.47 18.53 8.50
CA PHE A 186 11.17 18.88 7.11
C PHE A 186 10.25 20.09 7.01
N ARG A 187 9.12 20.10 7.74
CA ARG A 187 8.14 21.20 7.69
C ARG A 187 8.69 22.54 8.17
N ALA A 188 9.76 22.54 8.96
CA ALA A 188 10.42 23.75 9.43
C ALA A 188 11.44 24.33 8.41
N LYS A 189 11.65 23.68 7.25
CA LYS A 189 12.55 24.17 6.20
C LYS A 189 11.83 25.10 5.25
N VAL A 190 12.52 26.17 4.84
CA VAL A 190 12.18 26.95 3.65
C VAL A 190 12.97 26.38 2.48
N THR A 191 12.26 25.93 1.45
CA THR A 191 12.87 25.30 0.28
C THR A 191 13.19 26.32 -0.81
N ASP A 192 14.13 25.97 -1.69
CA ASP A 192 14.45 26.80 -2.87
C ASP A 192 13.22 27.03 -3.77
N TRP A 193 12.26 26.10 -3.80
CA TRP A 193 11.02 26.28 -4.55
C TRP A 193 10.19 27.42 -3.97
N GLU A 194 10.02 27.47 -2.64
CA GLU A 194 9.29 28.55 -1.96
C GLU A 194 9.96 29.91 -2.16
N VAL A 195 11.29 29.97 -2.09
CA VAL A 195 12.04 31.21 -2.34
C VAL A 195 11.83 31.69 -3.77
N LYS A 196 11.95 30.80 -4.76
CA LYS A 196 11.74 31.14 -6.18
C LYS A 196 10.31 31.55 -6.49
N GLU A 197 9.33 30.91 -5.85
CA GLU A 197 7.92 31.16 -6.10
C GLU A 197 7.42 32.43 -5.41
N TYR A 198 7.88 32.73 -4.20
CA TYR A 198 7.27 33.76 -3.36
C TYR A 198 8.09 35.06 -3.23
N LEU A 199 9.43 35.01 -3.19
CA LEU A 199 10.29 36.15 -2.78
C LEU A 199 10.08 37.45 -3.58
N TYR A 200 9.71 37.34 -4.85
CA TYR A 200 9.48 38.49 -5.73
C TYR A 200 8.01 38.66 -6.14
N LYS A 201 7.11 37.75 -5.71
CA LYS A 201 5.67 37.85 -5.97
C LYS A 201 4.92 38.53 -4.83
N TYR A 202 5.42 38.39 -3.60
CA TYR A 202 4.87 38.94 -2.37
C TYR A 202 5.97 39.63 -1.57
#